data_AF-A0A7Y2GKY1-F1
#
_entry.id   AF-A0A7Y2GKY1-F1
#
_cell.length_a   1.000
_cell.length_b   1.000
_cell.length_c   1.000
_cell.angle_alpha   90.00
_cell.angle_beta   90.00
_cell.angle_gamma   90.00
#
_symmetry.space_group_name_H-M   'P 1'
#
loop_
_entity.id
_entity.type
_entity.pdbx_description
1 polymer ?
#
loop_
_entity_poly.entity_id
_entity_poly.type
_entity_poly.pdbx_seq_one_letter_code
_entity_poly.pdbx_strand_id
1 'polypeptide(L)' 'MHDYDHLSSRLETISEELAELAMASLRDGLGEDGDVDAAKAEERRLTKARRAVEKAANLLNPPVYEY' A
#
# COMPACT_ATOMS: atom_id res chain seq x y z
N MET A 1 1.51 11.58 22.55
CA MET A 1 1.30 10.83 21.31
C MET A 1 0.00 10.11 21.49
N HIS A 2 -1.05 10.52 20.77
CA HIS A 2 -2.36 9.88 20.88
C HIS A 2 -2.28 8.47 20.28
N ASP A 3 -3.07 7.53 20.78
CA ASP A 3 -3.10 6.15 20.26
C ASP A 3 -3.38 6.10 18.74
N TYR A 4 -4.07 7.11 18.22
CA TYR A 4 -4.34 7.30 16.80
C TYR A 4 -3.10 7.69 15.98
N ASP A 5 -2.16 8.46 16.53
CA ASP A 5 -0.91 8.81 15.83
C ASP A 5 -0.06 7.56 15.58
N HIS A 6 0.06 6.72 16.61
CA HIS A 6 0.78 5.45 16.52
C HIS A 6 0.08 4.48 15.55
N LEU A 7 -1.26 4.43 15.56
CA LEU A 7 -2.02 3.62 14.61
C LEU A 7 -1.89 4.12 13.17
N SER A 8 -1.92 5.44 12.93
CA SER A 8 -1.69 6.04 11.61
C SER A 8 -0.31 5.68 11.08
N SER A 9 0.73 5.86 11.90
CA SER A 9 2.12 5.55 11.51
C SER A 9 2.30 4.08 11.12
N ARG A 10 1.65 3.14 11.84
CA ARG A 10 1.65 1.72 11.45
C ARG A 10 0.94 1.46 10.12
N LEU A 11 -0.16 2.15 9.86
CA LEU A 11 -0.87 2.03 8.57
C LEU A 11 -0.02 2.60 7.42
N GLU A 12 0.72 3.67 7.65
CA GLU A 12 1.67 4.21 6.67
C GLU A 12 2.76 3.18 6.32
N THR A 13 3.37 2.53 7.32
CA THR A 13 4.33 1.44 7.09
C THR A 13 3.71 0.29 6.29
N ILE A 14 2.49 -0.15 6.64
CA ILE A 14 1.79 -1.20 5.88
C ILE A 14 1.52 -0.75 4.43
N SER A 15 1.21 0.52 4.20
CA SER A 15 1.02 1.06 2.85
C SER A 15 2.30 0.95 2.01
N GLU A 16 3.44 1.26 2.61
CA GLU A 16 4.76 1.13 1.96
C GLU A 16 5.08 -0.33 1.64
N GLU A 17 4.89 -1.24 2.59
CA GLU A 17 5.07 -2.69 2.38
C GLU A 17 4.18 -3.21 1.24
N LEU A 18 2.92 -2.76 1.15
CA LEU A 18 2.02 -3.12 0.06
C LEU A 18 2.50 -2.59 -1.30
N ALA A 19 3.13 -1.42 -1.34
CA ALA A 19 3.73 -0.90 -2.57
C ALA A 19 4.94 -1.74 -3.02
N GLU A 20 5.80 -2.13 -2.08
CA GLU A 20 6.94 -2.99 -2.36
C GLU A 20 6.51 -4.35 -2.88
N LEU A 21 5.50 -4.97 -2.26
CA LEU A 21 4.92 -6.24 -2.73
C LEU A 21 4.29 -6.12 -4.12
N ALA A 22 3.62 -5.00 -4.41
CA ALA A 22 3.05 -4.76 -5.73
C ALA A 22 4.13 -4.67 -6.82
N MET A 23 5.24 -4.00 -6.51
CA MET A 23 6.40 -3.92 -7.41
C MET A 23 7.12 -5.26 -7.55
N ALA A 24 7.27 -6.02 -6.46
CA ALA A 24 7.85 -7.36 -6.49
C ALA A 24 7.01 -8.30 -7.37
N SER A 25 5.68 -8.30 -7.21
CA SER A 25 4.75 -9.07 -8.04
C SER A 25 4.96 -8.80 -9.54
N LEU A 26 5.11 -7.54 -9.93
CA LEU A 26 5.39 -7.19 -11.34
C LEU A 26 6.75 -7.70 -11.81
N ARG A 27 7.79 -7.63 -10.97
CA ARG A 27 9.14 -8.13 -11.32
C ARG A 27 9.14 -9.64 -11.49
N ASP A 28 8.45 -10.37 -10.61
CA ASP A 28 8.35 -11.83 -10.65
C ASP A 28 7.62 -12.29 -11.92
N GLY A 29 6.56 -11.58 -12.33
CA GLY A 29 5.84 -11.85 -13.58
C GLY A 29 6.69 -11.65 -14.85
N LEU A 30 7.80 -10.91 -14.79
CA LEU A 30 8.75 -10.73 -15.89
C LEU A 30 9.88 -11.77 -15.89
N GLY A 31 9.91 -12.68 -14.91
CA GLY A 31 10.87 -13.77 -14.85
C GLY A 31 10.69 -14.80 -15.98
N GLU A 32 11.67 -15.69 -16.14
CA GLU A 32 11.72 -16.69 -17.22
C GLU A 32 10.49 -17.61 -17.24
N ASP A 33 9.95 -17.94 -16.05
CA ASP A 33 8.72 -18.73 -15.86
C ASP A 33 7.54 -17.88 -15.35
N GLY A 34 7.61 -16.55 -15.50
CA GLY A 34 6.63 -15.62 -14.96
C GLY A 34 5.31 -15.58 -15.73
N ASP A 35 4.19 -15.40 -15.00
CA ASP A 35 2.88 -15.11 -15.59
C ASP A 35 2.55 -13.62 -15.44
N VAL A 36 2.73 -12.87 -16.53
CA VAL A 36 2.52 -11.42 -16.59
C VAL A 36 1.08 -11.03 -16.24
N ASP A 37 0.08 -11.84 -16.60
CA ASP A 37 -1.32 -11.50 -16.37
C ASP A 37 -1.71 -11.76 -14.91
N ALA A 38 -1.23 -12.87 -14.32
CA ALA A 38 -1.39 -13.14 -12.89
C ALA A 38 -0.68 -12.06 -12.04
N ALA A 39 0.55 -11.68 -12.40
CA ALA A 39 1.31 -10.64 -11.72
C ALA A 39 0.60 -9.27 -11.75
N LYS A 40 0.00 -8.90 -12.89
CA LYS A 40 -0.80 -7.68 -13.02
C LYS A 40 -2.10 -7.75 -12.19
N ALA A 41 -2.73 -8.92 -12.10
CA ALA A 41 -3.93 -9.08 -11.28
C ALA A 41 -3.62 -8.89 -9.80
N GLU A 42 -2.51 -9.47 -9.32
CA GLU A 42 -2.07 -9.33 -7.93
C GLU A 42 -1.60 -7.90 -7.62
N GLU A 43 -0.83 -7.26 -8.50
CA GLU A 43 -0.47 -5.83 -8.37
C GLU A 43 -1.71 -4.96 -8.18
N ARG A 44 -2.74 -5.13 -9.03
CA ARG A 44 -3.98 -4.36 -8.92
C ARG A 44 -4.70 -4.60 -7.60
N ARG A 45 -4.63 -5.82 -7.06
CA ARG A 45 -5.22 -6.18 -5.76
C ARG A 45 -4.46 -5.47 -4.63
N LEU A 46 -3.13 -5.51 -4.66
CA LEU A 46 -2.25 -4.86 -3.68
C LEU A 46 -2.38 -3.33 -3.71
N THR A 47 -2.44 -2.72 -4.89
CA THR A 47 -2.66 -1.27 -5.05
C THR A 47 -4.02 -0.84 -4.49
N LYS A 48 -5.08 -1.66 -4.63
CA LYS A 48 -6.38 -1.37 -4.00
C LYS A 48 -6.31 -1.46 -2.48
N ALA A 49 -5.65 -2.49 -1.93
CA ALA A 49 -5.45 -2.62 -0.49
C ALA A 49 -4.66 -1.43 0.07
N ARG A 50 -3.57 -1.05 -0.61
CA ARG A 50 -2.73 0.11 -0.24
C ARG A 50 -3.54 1.39 -0.12
N ARG A 51 -4.35 1.72 -1.15
CA ARG A 51 -5.22 2.91 -1.12
C ARG A 51 -6.22 2.89 0.03
N ALA A 52 -6.76 1.71 0.38
CA ALA A 52 -7.66 1.59 1.52
C ALA A 52 -6.94 1.84 2.85
N VAL A 53 -5.71 1.36 2.99
CA VAL A 53 -4.84 1.60 4.16
C VAL A 53 -4.44 3.07 4.27
N GLU A 54 -4.00 3.71 3.17
CA GLU A 54 -3.70 5.15 3.13
C GLU A 54 -4.91 5.99 3.55
N LYS A 55 -6.11 5.63 3.06
CA LYS A 55 -7.34 6.31 3.46
C LYS A 55 -7.59 6.17 4.96
N ALA A 56 -7.38 4.98 5.53
CA ALA A 56 -7.54 4.77 6.96
C ALA A 56 -6.53 5.58 7.79
N ALA A 57 -5.25 5.63 7.39
CA ALA A 57 -4.23 6.45 8.04
C ALA A 57 -4.63 7.93 8.06
N ASN A 58 -5.01 8.48 6.91
CA ASN A 58 -5.46 9.89 6.79
C ASN A 58 -6.71 10.22 7.61
N LEU A 59 -7.61 9.25 7.85
CA LEU A 59 -8.78 9.47 8.71
C LEU A 59 -8.43 9.50 10.21
N LEU A 60 -7.35 8.81 10.60
CA LEU A 60 -6.87 8.77 11.99
C LEU A 60 -5.96 9.96 12.32
N ASN A 61 -5.22 10.45 11.34
CA ASN A 61 -4.35 11.63 11.46
C ASN A 61 -4.52 12.53 10.23
N PRO A 62 -5.58 13.37 10.19
CA PRO A 62 -5.86 14.21 9.04
C PRO A 62 -4.75 15.25 8.81
N PRO A 63 -4.36 15.51 7.55
CA PRO A 63 -3.39 16.54 7.25
C PRO A 63 -3.93 17.91 7.68
N VAL A 64 -3.06 18.74 8.26
CA VAL A 64 -3.40 20.12 8.60
C VAL A 64 -3.39 20.94 7.30
N TYR A 65 -4.57 21.34 6.83
CA TYR A 65 -4.68 22.29 5.72
C TYR A 65 -4.51 23.70 6.27
N GLU A 66 -3.37 24.36 6.00
CA GLU A 66 -3.24 25.80 6.22
C GLU A 66 -4.07 26.55 5.14
N TYR A 67 -4.94 27.46 5.58
CA TYR A 67 -5.80 28.32 4.74
C TYR A 67 -5.21 29.72 4.62
#